data_AF-A0A975A8Q3-F1
#
_entry.id   AF-A0A975A8Q3-F1
#
_cell.length_a   1.000
_cell.length_b   1.000
_cell.length_c   1.000
_cell.angle_alpha   90.00
_cell.angle_beta   90.00
_cell.angle_gamma   90.00
#
_symmetry.space_group_name_H-M   'P 1'
#
loop_
_entity.id
_entity.type
_entity.pdbx_description
1 polymer ?
#
loop_
_entity_poly.entity_id
_entity_poly.type
_entity_poly.pdbx_seq_one_letter_code
_entity_poly.pdbx_strand_id
1 'polypeptide(L)'
;MKLFQTVILITAASCCSAASNLEERVTKLERELALIKEQIKPLLTDKHQIDNTLQQLRARARQRMRADLNSHSFSDLTYIEKTYKQAYRKWGTEECIEKLKKLIKKYPESNRAGCAILYLGQMSKDPEKKKAFLQQAIKKFGGCYYGDGVQVAPYAAFQLGFLYYKKGEKGAAKALFDQIKAKYPDSIDHKGRKLVRMLPAER
;
A
#
# COMPACT_ATOMS: atom_id res chain seq x y z
N MET A 1 -31.42 -34.41 63.60
CA MET A 1 -30.91 -33.02 63.49
C MET A 1 -29.40 -32.88 63.24
N LYS A 2 -28.55 -33.92 63.42
CA LYS A 2 -27.10 -33.79 63.17
C LYS A 2 -26.66 -33.93 61.71
N LEU A 3 -27.42 -34.63 60.84
CA LEU A 3 -27.06 -34.78 59.42
C LEU A 3 -27.21 -33.48 58.60
N PHE A 4 -28.14 -32.60 58.96
CA PHE A 4 -28.38 -31.35 58.23
C PHE A 4 -27.28 -30.30 58.44
N GLN A 5 -26.66 -30.25 59.63
CA GLN A 5 -25.55 -29.33 59.90
C GLN A 5 -24.25 -29.72 59.16
N THR A 6 -23.99 -31.02 58.97
CA THR A 6 -22.78 -31.50 58.29
C THR A 6 -22.84 -31.28 56.78
N VAL A 7 -24.02 -31.40 56.15
CA VAL A 7 -24.20 -31.16 54.71
C VAL A 7 -24.05 -29.67 54.37
N ILE A 8 -24.48 -28.76 55.26
CA ILE A 8 -24.35 -27.30 55.07
C ILE A 8 -22.89 -26.83 55.18
N LEU A 9 -22.07 -27.46 56.03
CA LEU A 9 -20.64 -27.11 56.16
C LEU A 9 -19.81 -27.53 54.94
N ILE A 10 -20.13 -28.68 54.34
CA ILE A 10 -19.39 -29.22 53.18
C ILE A 10 -19.70 -28.42 51.90
N THR A 11 -20.94 -27.94 51.74
CA THR A 11 -21.31 -27.10 50.59
C THR A 11 -20.73 -25.69 50.68
N ALA A 12 -20.65 -25.09 51.87
CA ALA A 12 -20.03 -23.77 52.07
C ALA A 12 -18.52 -23.76 51.78
N ALA A 13 -17.80 -24.82 52.19
CA ALA A 13 -16.35 -24.95 51.95
C ALA A 13 -16.01 -25.18 50.47
N SER A 14 -16.84 -25.93 49.74
CA SER A 14 -16.69 -26.16 48.29
C SER A 14 -16.99 -24.90 47.46
N CYS A 15 -17.95 -24.06 47.91
CA CYS A 15 -18.22 -22.77 47.29
C CYS A 15 -17.07 -21.76 47.50
N CYS A 16 -16.45 -21.72 48.69
CA CYS A 16 -15.31 -20.84 48.95
C CYS A 16 -14.06 -21.21 48.14
N SER A 17 -13.77 -22.51 47.99
CA SER A 17 -12.61 -22.96 47.22
C SER A 17 -12.79 -22.71 45.71
N ALA A 18 -14.00 -22.92 45.19
CA ALA A 18 -14.32 -22.59 43.79
C ALA A 18 -14.23 -21.08 43.51
N ALA A 19 -14.70 -20.23 44.44
CA ALA A 19 -14.60 -18.77 44.33
C ALA A 19 -13.13 -18.30 44.32
N SER A 20 -12.30 -18.82 45.25
CA SER A 20 -10.87 -18.47 45.33
C SER A 20 -10.07 -18.87 44.08
N ASN A 21 -10.36 -20.03 43.49
CA ASN A 21 -9.75 -20.48 42.24
C ASN A 21 -10.18 -19.58 41.07
N LEU A 22 -11.44 -19.14 41.07
CA LEU A 22 -11.93 -18.20 40.06
C LEU A 22 -11.22 -16.85 40.14
N GLU A 23 -11.04 -16.31 41.34
CA GLU A 23 -10.33 -15.04 41.58
C GLU A 23 -8.85 -15.10 41.14
N GLU A 24 -8.17 -16.20 41.43
CA GLU A 24 -6.79 -16.41 41.01
C GLU A 24 -6.68 -16.47 39.47
N ARG A 25 -7.63 -17.17 38.82
CA ARG A 25 -7.72 -17.23 37.36
C ARG A 25 -8.01 -15.87 36.74
N VAL A 26 -8.93 -15.10 37.32
CA VAL A 26 -9.24 -13.73 36.87
C VAL A 26 -8.00 -12.86 36.98
N THR A 27 -7.31 -12.88 38.12
CA THR A 27 -6.07 -12.11 38.34
C THR A 27 -4.99 -12.49 37.33
N LYS A 28 -4.82 -13.79 37.05
CA LYS A 28 -3.87 -14.28 36.04
C LYS A 28 -4.23 -13.79 34.64
N LEU A 29 -5.49 -13.90 34.25
CA LEU A 29 -5.97 -13.44 32.94
C LEU A 29 -5.83 -11.93 32.77
N GLU A 30 -6.07 -11.14 33.81
CA GLU A 30 -5.88 -9.69 33.78
C GLU A 30 -4.41 -9.32 33.55
N ARG A 31 -3.47 -10.02 34.20
CA ARG A 31 -2.03 -9.83 33.97
C ARG A 31 -1.61 -10.22 32.55
N GLU A 32 -2.07 -11.36 32.05
CA GLU A 32 -1.81 -11.80 30.67
C GLU A 32 -2.38 -10.80 29.65
N LEU A 33 -3.59 -10.29 29.90
CA LEU A 33 -4.23 -9.29 29.05
C LEU A 33 -3.49 -7.95 29.09
N ALA A 34 -2.97 -7.53 30.25
CA ALA A 34 -2.14 -6.33 30.36
C ALA A 34 -0.82 -6.49 29.56
N LEU A 35 -0.17 -7.66 29.65
CA LEU A 35 1.04 -7.98 28.89
C LEU A 35 0.77 -7.94 27.38
N ILE A 36 -0.30 -8.61 26.92
CA ILE A 36 -0.69 -8.63 25.51
C ILE A 36 -0.98 -7.20 25.02
N LYS A 37 -1.73 -6.40 25.80
CA LYS A 37 -2.01 -5.00 25.47
C LYS A 37 -0.74 -4.19 25.26
N GLU A 38 0.26 -4.36 26.11
CA GLU A 38 1.54 -3.65 25.96
C GLU A 38 2.34 -4.16 24.75
N GLN A 39 2.31 -5.47 24.47
CA GLN A 39 2.96 -6.05 23.30
C GLN A 39 2.32 -5.63 21.96
N ILE A 40 1.00 -5.40 21.90
CA ILE A 40 0.32 -4.99 20.67
C ILE A 40 0.32 -3.47 20.44
N LYS A 41 0.63 -2.67 21.46
CA LYS A 41 0.63 -1.20 21.38
C LYS A 41 1.53 -0.65 20.27
N PRO A 42 2.74 -1.17 20.01
CA PRO A 42 3.54 -0.78 18.85
C PRO A 42 2.83 -1.10 17.53
N LEU A 43 2.19 -2.27 17.41
CA LEU A 43 1.46 -2.67 16.20
C LEU A 43 0.25 -1.77 15.92
N LEU A 44 -0.47 -1.36 16.97
CA LEU A 44 -1.58 -0.41 16.86
C LEU A 44 -1.09 0.98 16.43
N THR A 45 0.03 1.43 17.00
CA THR A 45 0.66 2.71 16.65
C THR A 45 1.12 2.70 15.19
N ASP A 46 1.79 1.64 14.76
CA ASP A 46 2.21 1.42 13.37
C ASP A 46 1.02 1.43 12.42
N LYS A 47 -0.08 0.76 12.79
CA LYS A 47 -1.31 0.74 11.99
C LYS A 47 -1.89 2.14 11.81
N HIS A 48 -2.03 2.92 12.89
CA HIS A 48 -2.51 4.30 12.80
C HIS A 48 -1.61 5.18 11.91
N GLN A 49 -0.29 5.02 12.02
CA GLN A 49 0.65 5.75 11.16
C GLN A 49 0.52 5.38 9.68
N ILE A 50 0.33 4.09 9.37
CA ILE A 50 0.08 3.59 8.01
C ILE A 50 -1.23 4.20 7.47
N ASP A 51 -2.31 4.15 8.24
CA ASP A 51 -3.61 4.67 7.85
C ASP A 51 -3.56 6.18 7.59
N ASN A 52 -2.89 6.95 8.45
CA ASN A 52 -2.68 8.38 8.26
C ASN A 52 -1.86 8.68 6.99
N THR A 53 -0.77 7.95 6.77
CA THR A 53 0.07 8.10 5.57
C THR A 53 -0.74 7.82 4.30
N LEU A 54 -1.53 6.75 4.31
CA LEU A 54 -2.38 6.36 3.19
C LEU A 54 -3.46 7.40 2.91
N GLN A 55 -4.08 7.96 3.95
CA GLN A 55 -5.07 9.04 3.81
C GLN A 55 -4.45 10.28 3.17
N GLN A 56 -3.26 10.69 3.61
CA GLN A 56 -2.53 11.83 3.05
C GLN A 56 -2.17 11.59 1.58
N LEU A 57 -1.66 10.41 1.22
CA LEU A 57 -1.33 10.07 -0.16
C LEU A 57 -2.57 10.05 -1.06
N ARG A 58 -3.69 9.50 -0.59
CA ARG A 58 -4.96 9.55 -1.32
C ARG A 58 -5.50 10.97 -1.47
N ALA A 59 -5.31 11.83 -0.48
CA ALA A 59 -5.67 13.24 -0.59
C ALA A 59 -4.84 13.94 -1.66
N ARG A 60 -3.52 13.73 -1.69
CA ARG A 60 -2.62 14.23 -2.74
C ARG A 60 -3.01 13.71 -4.13
N ALA A 61 -3.37 12.43 -4.23
CA ALA A 61 -3.84 11.84 -5.47
C ALA A 61 -5.12 12.52 -5.98
N ARG A 62 -6.11 12.73 -5.10
CA ARG A 62 -7.34 13.47 -5.45
C ARG A 62 -7.04 14.90 -5.87
N GLN A 63 -6.14 15.59 -5.16
CA GLN A 63 -5.72 16.95 -5.51
C GLN A 63 -5.08 16.99 -6.90
N ARG A 64 -4.14 16.09 -7.20
CA ARG A 64 -3.50 16.02 -8.51
C ARG A 64 -4.52 15.71 -9.62
N MET A 65 -5.41 14.75 -9.40
CA MET A 65 -6.47 14.41 -10.37
C MET A 65 -7.40 15.61 -10.61
N ARG A 66 -7.73 16.37 -9.55
CA ARG A 66 -8.54 17.59 -9.68
C ARG A 66 -7.82 18.68 -10.46
N ALA A 67 -6.49 18.78 -10.36
CA ALA A 67 -5.70 19.76 -11.10
C ALA A 67 -5.79 19.58 -12.63
N ASP A 68 -6.19 18.39 -13.12
CA ASP A 68 -6.43 18.19 -14.56
C ASP A 68 -7.60 19.06 -15.08
N LEU A 69 -8.49 19.57 -14.21
CA LEU A 69 -9.54 20.55 -14.58
C LEU A 69 -8.96 21.88 -15.08
N ASN A 70 -7.70 22.20 -14.75
CA ASN A 70 -7.07 23.43 -15.20
C ASN A 70 -6.67 23.38 -16.69
N SER A 71 -6.54 22.19 -17.26
CA SER A 71 -6.05 21.98 -18.63
C SER A 71 -6.99 21.18 -19.52
N HIS A 72 -8.07 20.61 -18.97
CA HIS A 72 -8.98 19.72 -19.69
C HIS A 72 -10.44 20.01 -19.36
N SER A 73 -11.30 19.88 -20.37
CA SER A 73 -12.75 20.01 -20.20
C SER A 73 -13.31 18.86 -19.37
N PHE A 74 -14.49 19.05 -18.78
CA PHE A 74 -15.20 17.98 -18.08
C PHE A 74 -15.46 16.75 -18.98
N SER A 75 -15.80 16.96 -20.25
CA SER A 75 -15.95 15.90 -21.26
C SER A 75 -14.65 15.15 -21.50
N ASP A 76 -13.51 15.84 -21.55
CA ASP A 76 -12.20 15.20 -21.70
C ASP A 76 -11.88 14.33 -20.49
N LEU A 77 -12.07 14.84 -19.27
CA LEU A 77 -11.82 14.08 -18.05
C LEU A 77 -12.70 12.83 -17.95
N THR A 78 -13.97 12.96 -18.34
CA THR A 78 -14.90 11.82 -18.43
C THR A 78 -14.40 10.78 -19.44
N TYR A 79 -13.96 11.23 -20.62
CA TYR A 79 -13.41 10.35 -21.64
C TYR A 79 -12.10 9.66 -21.19
N ILE A 80 -11.19 10.42 -20.58
CA ILE A 80 -9.92 9.93 -20.04
C ILE A 80 -10.18 8.82 -19.02
N GLU A 81 -11.03 9.08 -18.03
CA GLU A 81 -11.33 8.14 -16.96
C GLU A 81 -12.05 6.89 -17.49
N LYS A 82 -13.02 7.06 -18.40
CA LYS A 82 -13.73 5.96 -19.05
C LYS A 82 -12.77 5.07 -19.85
N THR A 83 -11.92 5.68 -20.67
CA THR A 83 -10.94 4.97 -21.50
C THR A 83 -9.95 4.21 -20.64
N TYR A 84 -9.43 4.86 -19.59
CA TYR A 84 -8.50 4.25 -18.65
C TYR A 84 -9.11 3.04 -17.94
N LYS A 85 -10.33 3.16 -17.42
CA LYS A 85 -11.05 2.06 -16.76
C LYS A 85 -11.35 0.90 -17.71
N GLN A 86 -11.76 1.20 -18.95
CA GLN A 86 -12.01 0.17 -19.96
C GLN A 86 -10.74 -0.59 -20.32
N ALA A 87 -9.60 0.11 -20.46
CA ALA A 87 -8.32 -0.54 -20.70
C ALA A 87 -7.93 -1.45 -19.53
N TYR A 88 -8.06 -0.98 -18.28
CA TYR A 88 -7.75 -1.77 -17.09
C TYR A 88 -8.54 -3.09 -17.01
N ARG A 89 -9.82 -3.09 -17.40
CA ARG A 89 -10.63 -4.33 -17.46
C ARG A 89 -10.11 -5.37 -18.43
N LYS A 90 -9.31 -4.96 -19.42
CA LYS A 90 -8.70 -5.83 -20.44
C LYS A 90 -7.18 -5.92 -20.23
N TRP A 91 -6.72 -5.82 -18.98
CA TRP A 91 -5.31 -5.84 -18.62
C TRP A 91 -4.54 -6.97 -19.33
N GLY A 92 -3.36 -6.65 -19.88
CA GLY A 92 -2.48 -7.61 -20.54
C GLY A 92 -2.84 -7.95 -22.00
N THR A 93 -3.93 -7.40 -22.54
CA THR A 93 -4.31 -7.58 -23.95
C THR A 93 -3.75 -6.47 -24.85
N GLU A 94 -3.62 -6.74 -26.16
CA GLU A 94 -3.23 -5.72 -27.14
C GLU A 94 -4.23 -4.55 -27.19
N GLU A 95 -5.52 -4.83 -27.02
CA GLU A 95 -6.56 -3.80 -26.96
C GLU A 95 -6.32 -2.82 -25.79
N CYS A 96 -5.90 -3.32 -24.63
CA CYS A 96 -5.54 -2.46 -23.50
C CYS A 96 -4.34 -1.57 -23.85
N ILE A 97 -3.27 -2.16 -24.41
CA ILE A 97 -2.07 -1.44 -24.83
C ILE A 97 -2.42 -0.31 -25.80
N GLU A 98 -3.20 -0.60 -26.83
CA GLU A 98 -3.61 0.39 -27.84
C GLU A 98 -4.50 1.49 -27.26
N LYS A 99 -5.44 1.16 -26.37
CA LYS A 99 -6.25 2.18 -25.68
C LYS A 99 -5.40 3.10 -24.81
N LEU A 100 -4.44 2.55 -24.06
CA LEU A 100 -3.55 3.34 -23.22
C LEU A 100 -2.63 4.25 -24.05
N LYS A 101 -2.04 3.74 -25.14
CA LYS A 101 -1.25 4.56 -26.07
C LYS A 101 -2.06 5.71 -26.65
N LYS A 102 -3.31 5.45 -27.07
CA LYS A 102 -4.22 6.50 -27.57
C LYS A 102 -4.52 7.55 -26.50
N LEU A 103 -4.78 7.13 -25.25
CA LEU A 103 -4.98 8.04 -24.12
C LEU A 103 -3.76 8.93 -23.91
N ILE A 104 -2.56 8.34 -23.84
CA ILE A 104 -1.30 9.08 -23.61
C ILE A 104 -1.04 10.06 -24.77
N LYS A 105 -1.27 9.65 -26.01
CA LYS A 105 -1.09 10.52 -27.19
C LYS A 105 -2.05 11.70 -27.18
N LYS A 106 -3.31 11.48 -26.80
CA LYS A 106 -4.36 12.51 -26.84
C LYS A 106 -4.31 13.46 -25.64
N TYR A 107 -3.91 12.97 -24.46
CA TYR A 107 -3.91 13.72 -23.20
C TYR A 107 -2.59 13.56 -22.44
N PRO A 108 -1.45 13.96 -23.04
CA PRO A 108 -0.11 13.64 -22.52
C PRO A 108 0.18 14.24 -21.15
N GLU A 109 -0.49 15.33 -20.76
CA GLU A 109 -0.27 16.01 -19.47
C GLU A 109 -1.24 15.58 -18.36
N SER A 110 -2.21 14.71 -18.69
CA SER A 110 -3.21 14.24 -17.72
C SER A 110 -2.57 13.33 -16.67
N ASN A 111 -3.11 13.34 -15.45
CA ASN A 111 -2.68 12.42 -14.40
C ASN A 111 -2.79 10.94 -14.86
N ARG A 112 -3.83 10.63 -15.64
CA ARG A 112 -4.04 9.27 -16.18
C ARG A 112 -3.05 8.87 -17.26
N ALA A 113 -2.46 9.81 -18.01
CA ALA A 113 -1.36 9.48 -18.92
C ALA A 113 -0.13 8.98 -18.15
N GLY A 114 0.15 9.56 -16.98
CA GLY A 114 1.20 9.06 -16.07
C GLY A 114 0.93 7.66 -15.56
N CYS A 115 -0.30 7.38 -15.12
CA CYS A 115 -0.68 6.03 -14.68
C CYS A 115 -0.64 5.02 -15.84
N ALA A 116 -1.07 5.45 -17.04
CA ALA A 116 -1.11 4.63 -18.24
C ALA A 116 0.30 4.25 -18.74
N ILE A 117 1.27 5.18 -18.71
CA ILE A 117 2.63 4.87 -19.16
C ILE A 117 3.29 3.84 -18.25
N LEU A 118 3.02 3.89 -16.95
CA LEU A 118 3.52 2.88 -16.01
C LEU A 118 2.84 1.53 -16.21
N TYR A 119 1.55 1.50 -16.54
CA TYR A 119 0.86 0.26 -16.93
C TYR A 119 1.47 -0.37 -18.19
N LEU A 120 1.82 0.43 -19.20
CA LEU A 120 2.53 -0.07 -20.39
C LEU A 120 3.89 -0.69 -20.01
N GLY A 121 4.63 -0.08 -19.09
CA GLY A 121 5.86 -0.65 -18.54
C GLY A 121 5.63 -1.98 -17.81
N GLN A 122 4.58 -2.07 -17.00
CA GLN A 122 4.24 -3.28 -16.26
C GLN A 122 3.85 -4.46 -17.17
N MET A 123 3.07 -4.18 -18.22
CA MET A 123 2.58 -5.19 -19.16
C MET A 123 3.59 -5.57 -20.25
N SER A 124 4.61 -4.74 -20.50
CA SER A 124 5.62 -5.02 -21.52
C SER A 124 6.40 -6.29 -21.19
N LYS A 125 6.38 -7.25 -22.13
CA LYS A 125 7.20 -8.46 -22.09
C LYS A 125 8.62 -8.22 -22.59
N ASP A 126 8.80 -7.21 -23.44
CA ASP A 126 10.09 -6.77 -23.95
C ASP A 126 10.80 -5.95 -22.86
N PRO A 127 11.99 -6.39 -22.36
CA PRO A 127 12.72 -5.72 -21.31
C PRO A 127 13.15 -4.29 -21.65
N GLU A 128 13.47 -4.00 -22.91
CA GLU A 128 13.93 -2.67 -23.33
C GLU A 128 12.76 -1.71 -23.46
N LYS A 129 11.63 -2.15 -24.02
CA LYS A 129 10.39 -1.36 -23.99
C LYS A 129 9.91 -1.10 -22.55
N LYS A 130 9.99 -2.12 -21.69
CA LYS A 130 9.65 -1.99 -20.27
C LYS A 130 10.51 -0.92 -19.60
N LYS A 131 11.83 -1.01 -19.78
CA LYS A 131 12.80 -0.01 -19.28
C LYS A 131 12.46 1.39 -19.79
N ALA A 132 12.22 1.56 -21.09
CA ALA A 132 11.88 2.85 -21.70
C ALA A 132 10.61 3.46 -21.10
N PHE A 133 9.53 2.68 -20.94
CA PHE A 133 8.30 3.16 -20.32
C PHE A 133 8.48 3.56 -18.85
N LEU A 134 9.24 2.77 -18.08
CA LEU A 134 9.54 3.10 -16.69
C LEU A 134 10.38 4.38 -16.58
N GLN A 135 11.39 4.55 -17.43
CA GLN A 135 12.18 5.79 -17.50
C GLN A 135 11.32 7.00 -17.89
N GLN A 136 10.40 6.83 -18.84
CA GLN A 136 9.47 7.89 -19.23
C GLN A 136 8.53 8.27 -18.08
N ALA A 137 8.01 7.28 -17.34
CA ALA A 137 7.19 7.51 -16.15
C ALA A 137 7.93 8.35 -15.10
N ILE A 138 9.20 8.02 -14.82
CA ILE A 138 10.05 8.75 -13.87
C ILE A 138 10.30 10.18 -14.34
N LYS A 139 10.67 10.36 -15.61
CA LYS A 139 11.10 11.67 -16.16
C LYS A 139 9.95 12.64 -16.36
N LYS A 140 8.81 12.17 -16.86
CA LYS A 140 7.70 13.05 -17.29
C LYS A 140 6.53 13.09 -16.31
N PHE A 141 6.34 12.05 -15.52
CA PHE A 141 5.11 11.87 -14.72
C PHE A 141 5.38 11.84 -13.20
N GLY A 142 6.40 12.59 -12.78
CA GLY A 142 6.81 12.77 -11.38
C GLY A 142 5.67 13.09 -10.42
N GLY A 143 4.81 14.02 -10.81
CA GLY A 143 3.69 14.49 -9.99
C GLY A 143 2.39 13.69 -10.13
N CYS A 144 2.37 12.58 -10.90
CA CYS A 144 1.15 11.80 -11.12
C CYS A 144 0.92 10.73 -10.04
N TYR A 145 -0.34 10.43 -9.79
CA TYR A 145 -0.79 9.51 -8.75
C TYR A 145 -1.90 8.57 -9.26
N TYR A 146 -1.87 7.34 -8.77
CA TYR A 146 -3.05 6.48 -8.78
C TYR A 146 -4.02 6.92 -7.67
N GLY A 147 -5.31 6.63 -7.86
CA GLY A 147 -6.35 7.05 -6.91
C GLY A 147 -6.23 6.42 -5.52
N ASP A 148 -5.47 5.34 -5.39
CA ASP A 148 -5.16 4.68 -4.10
C ASP A 148 -4.01 5.35 -3.33
N GLY A 149 -3.33 6.33 -3.93
CA GLY A 149 -2.21 7.06 -3.32
C GLY A 149 -0.83 6.66 -3.84
N VAL A 150 -0.73 5.65 -4.72
CA VAL A 150 0.57 5.29 -5.33
C VAL A 150 1.07 6.41 -6.22
N GLN A 151 2.31 6.81 -6.02
CA GLN A 151 3.01 7.82 -6.82
C GLN A 151 3.66 7.18 -8.04
N VAL A 152 3.43 7.73 -9.24
CA VAL A 152 3.88 7.13 -10.50
C VAL A 152 5.40 7.02 -10.57
N ALA A 153 6.14 8.13 -10.35
CA ALA A 153 7.60 8.11 -10.49
C ALA A 153 8.34 7.22 -9.48
N PRO A 154 8.12 7.29 -8.15
CA PRO A 154 8.81 6.39 -7.22
C PRO A 154 8.41 4.93 -7.42
N TYR A 155 7.17 4.63 -7.83
CA TYR A 155 6.77 3.26 -8.13
C TYR A 155 7.40 2.74 -9.44
N ALA A 156 7.57 3.62 -10.44
CA ALA A 156 8.32 3.30 -11.65
C ALA A 156 9.82 3.10 -11.36
N ALA A 157 10.42 3.97 -10.54
CA ALA A 157 11.81 3.85 -10.08
C ALA A 157 12.02 2.55 -9.30
N PHE A 158 11.06 2.16 -8.46
CA PHE A 158 11.08 0.88 -7.74
C PHE A 158 11.14 -0.30 -8.70
N GLN A 159 10.24 -0.34 -9.68
CA GLN A 159 10.20 -1.42 -10.67
C GLN A 159 11.45 -1.44 -11.58
N LEU A 160 11.96 -0.27 -11.97
CA LEU A 160 13.17 -0.15 -12.79
C LEU A 160 14.42 -0.57 -12.01
N GLY A 161 14.50 -0.20 -10.72
CA GLY A 161 15.58 -0.64 -9.84
C GLY A 161 15.61 -2.15 -9.70
N PHE A 162 14.46 -2.80 -9.52
CA PHE A 162 14.38 -4.27 -9.52
C PHE A 162 14.71 -4.90 -10.88
N LEU A 163 14.39 -4.24 -11.99
CA LEU A 163 14.79 -4.69 -13.32
C LEU A 163 16.32 -4.69 -13.47
N TYR A 164 16.99 -3.59 -13.09
CA TYR A 164 18.45 -3.51 -13.07
C TYR A 164 19.09 -4.50 -12.10
N TYR A 165 18.53 -4.62 -10.90
CA TYR A 165 19.02 -5.55 -9.89
C TYR A 165 19.03 -7.00 -10.40
N LYS A 166 17.94 -7.43 -11.05
CA LYS A 166 17.83 -8.76 -11.67
C LYS A 166 18.80 -8.98 -12.83
N LYS A 167 19.15 -7.92 -13.55
CA LYS A 167 20.15 -7.95 -14.64
C LYS A 167 21.60 -7.90 -14.12
N GLY A 168 21.83 -7.78 -12.82
CA GLY A 168 23.17 -7.63 -12.23
C GLY A 168 23.74 -6.21 -12.29
N GLU A 169 22.96 -5.24 -12.78
CA GLU A 169 23.35 -3.82 -12.87
C GLU A 169 23.19 -3.13 -11.50
N LYS A 170 23.96 -3.58 -10.50
CA LYS A 170 23.81 -3.19 -9.09
C LYS A 170 23.93 -1.69 -8.85
N GLY A 171 24.84 -1.00 -9.55
CA GLY A 171 25.03 0.45 -9.42
C GLY A 171 23.79 1.24 -9.84
N ALA A 172 23.21 0.91 -11.00
CA ALA A 172 22.00 1.55 -11.50
C ALA A 172 20.78 1.25 -10.60
N ALA A 173 20.68 0.03 -10.09
CA ALA A 173 19.65 -0.33 -9.12
C ALA A 173 19.78 0.48 -7.82
N LYS A 174 21.00 0.55 -7.26
CA LYS A 174 21.27 1.28 -6.01
C LYS A 174 20.91 2.75 -6.14
N ALA A 175 21.29 3.41 -7.24
CA ALA A 175 20.96 4.82 -7.46
C ALA A 175 19.45 5.09 -7.39
N LEU A 176 18.62 4.22 -7.99
CA LEU A 176 17.16 4.34 -7.92
C LEU A 176 16.61 4.05 -6.51
N PHE A 177 17.17 3.07 -5.82
CA PHE A 177 16.77 2.72 -4.46
C PHE A 177 17.11 3.84 -3.47
N ASP A 178 18.30 4.43 -3.57
CA ASP A 178 18.73 5.56 -2.74
C ASP A 178 17.84 6.79 -3.02
N GLN A 179 17.48 7.03 -4.29
CA GLN A 179 16.53 8.09 -4.63
C GLN A 179 15.17 7.87 -3.95
N ILE A 180 14.65 6.64 -3.91
CA ILE A 180 13.39 6.33 -3.24
C ILE A 180 13.51 6.58 -1.73
N LYS A 181 14.59 6.11 -1.10
CA LYS A 181 14.84 6.33 0.34
C LYS A 181 14.90 7.81 0.69
N ALA A 182 15.64 8.60 -0.10
CA ALA A 182 15.90 10.01 0.19
C ALA A 182 14.71 10.92 -0.12
N LYS A 183 14.02 10.71 -1.26
CA LYS A 183 12.99 11.65 -1.75
C LYS A 183 11.56 11.17 -1.53
N TYR A 184 11.37 9.85 -1.34
CA TYR A 184 10.06 9.22 -1.34
C TYR A 184 9.90 8.18 -0.20
N PRO A 185 10.29 8.49 1.05
CA PRO A 185 10.31 7.50 2.14
C PRO A 185 8.92 6.93 2.47
N ASP A 186 7.87 7.70 2.20
CA ASP A 186 6.48 7.32 2.46
C ASP A 186 5.74 6.79 1.23
N SER A 187 6.39 6.71 0.07
CA SER A 187 5.73 6.12 -1.09
C SER A 187 5.38 4.65 -0.86
N ILE A 188 4.23 4.25 -1.39
CA ILE A 188 3.62 2.93 -1.20
C ILE A 188 3.44 2.19 -2.53
N ASP A 189 3.23 0.88 -2.44
CA ASP A 189 2.63 0.09 -3.51
C ASP A 189 1.08 0.10 -3.45
N HIS A 190 0.43 -0.57 -4.41
CA HIS A 190 -1.03 -0.68 -4.48
C HIS A 190 -1.67 -1.42 -3.29
N LYS A 191 -0.86 -2.08 -2.43
CA LYS A 191 -1.31 -2.74 -1.20
C LYS A 191 -1.09 -1.87 0.05
N GLY A 192 -0.62 -0.62 -0.11
CA GLY A 192 -0.33 0.28 1.00
C GLY A 192 1.01 0.01 1.70
N ARG A 193 1.86 -0.87 1.16
CA ARG A 193 3.16 -1.19 1.78
C ARG A 193 4.19 -0.15 1.35
N LYS A 194 4.96 0.39 2.30
CA LYS A 194 6.03 1.34 2.00
C LYS A 194 7.09 0.72 1.09
N LEU A 195 7.43 1.40 -0.01
CA LEU A 195 8.42 0.92 -0.99
C LEU A 195 9.79 0.70 -0.34
N VAL A 196 10.20 1.60 0.56
CA VAL A 196 11.49 1.50 1.27
C VAL A 196 11.65 0.23 2.08
N ARG A 197 10.55 -0.34 2.62
CA ARG A 197 10.56 -1.60 3.37
C ARG A 197 10.69 -2.84 2.47
N MET A 198 10.54 -2.65 1.16
CA MET A 198 10.58 -3.72 0.16
C MET A 198 11.87 -3.71 -0.65
N LEU A 199 12.77 -2.75 -0.40
CA LEU A 199 14.05 -2.66 -1.10
C LEU A 199 15.02 -3.76 -0.61
N PRO A 200 15.92 -4.27 -1.47
CA PRO A 200 16.96 -5.20 -1.04
C PRO A 200 17.85 -4.55 0.04
N ALA A 201 18.31 -5.37 0.99
CA ALA A 201 19.36 -4.95 1.92
C ALA A 201 20.62 -4.60 1.13
N GLU A 202 21.32 -3.55 1.55
CA GLU A 202 22.63 -3.19 0.99
C GLU A 202 23.61 -4.33 1.35
N ARG A 203 24.12 -5.03 0.34
CA ARG A 203 25.19 -6.01 0.45
C ARG A 203 26.40 -5.48 -0.30
#